data_AF-A0A975BU70-F1
#
_entry.id   AF-A0A975BU70-F1
#
_cell.length_a   1.000
_cell.length_b   1.000
_cell.length_c   1.000
_cell.angle_alpha   90.00
_cell.angle_beta   90.00
_cell.angle_gamma   90.00
#
_symmetry.space_group_name_H-M   'P 1'
#
loop_
_entity.id
_entity.type
_entity.pdbx_description
1 polymer ?
#
loop_
_entity_poly.entity_id
_entity_poly.type
_entity_poly.pdbx_seq_one_letter_code
_entity_poly.pdbx_strand_id
1 'polypeptide(L)'
;MSELDKYFQPSATESEHPAVFLVREYLTNKPDAGIQFELRRERDGLTFRPAKMLIHFSEHGESKDYSDSWDSELNRSLIEMGICAISIDNEKERFGLILREMLEKLEIKAGEPSLFSTIFIDILKKQRLWKKKRNSGKT
;
A
#
# COMPACT_ATOMS: atom_id res chain seq x y z
N MET A 1 13.55 -20.93 -16.20
CA MET A 1 12.47 -20.20 -15.51
C MET A 1 11.18 -20.47 -16.25
N SER A 2 10.06 -20.67 -15.54
CA SER A 2 8.82 -21.21 -16.09
C SER A 2 7.95 -20.11 -16.68
N GLU A 3 7.26 -20.37 -17.80
CA GLU A 3 6.20 -19.52 -18.38
C GLU A 3 5.12 -19.11 -17.38
N LEU A 4 5.00 -19.82 -16.24
CA LEU A 4 4.05 -19.52 -15.17
C LEU A 4 4.46 -18.32 -14.31
N ASP A 5 5.76 -18.02 -14.19
CA ASP A 5 6.26 -16.94 -13.32
C ASP A 5 5.74 -15.56 -13.76
N LYS A 6 5.41 -15.39 -15.05
CA LYS A 6 4.85 -14.15 -15.61
C LYS A 6 3.47 -13.78 -15.07
N TYR A 7 2.70 -14.76 -14.58
CA TYR A 7 1.35 -14.53 -14.03
C TYR A 7 1.35 -14.21 -12.53
N PHE A 8 2.49 -14.43 -11.86
CA PHE A 8 2.68 -14.12 -10.45
C PHE A 8 3.55 -12.88 -10.22
N GLN A 9 3.98 -12.22 -11.30
CA GLN A 9 4.59 -10.90 -11.18
C GLN A 9 3.52 -9.94 -10.69
N PRO A 10 3.74 -9.25 -9.55
CA PRO A 10 2.87 -8.16 -9.16
C PRO A 10 2.80 -7.20 -10.35
N SER A 11 1.60 -6.88 -10.82
CA SER A 11 1.46 -5.77 -11.75
C SER A 11 2.10 -4.57 -11.07
N ALA A 12 3.16 -4.02 -11.66
CA ALA A 12 3.70 -2.73 -11.24
C ALA A 12 2.61 -1.70 -11.54
N THR A 13 1.64 -1.59 -10.65
CA THR A 13 0.72 -0.47 -10.63
C THR A 13 1.61 0.72 -10.31
N GLU A 14 1.99 1.47 -11.34
CA GLU A 14 2.67 2.74 -11.12
C GLU A 14 1.76 3.58 -10.24
N SER A 15 2.24 3.92 -9.05
CA SER A 15 1.45 4.74 -8.15
C SER A 15 1.19 6.09 -8.80
N GLU A 16 -0.08 6.50 -8.83
CA GLU A 16 -0.51 7.78 -9.38
C GLU A 16 -0.35 8.92 -8.35
N HIS A 17 0.27 8.66 -7.20
CA HIS A 17 0.40 9.64 -6.15
C HIS A 17 1.30 10.82 -6.60
N PRO A 18 0.85 12.09 -6.51
CA PRO A 18 1.61 13.26 -6.96
C PRO A 18 3.05 13.31 -6.44
N ALA A 19 3.24 12.95 -5.16
CA ALA A 19 4.55 12.87 -4.52
C ALA A 19 5.51 11.87 -5.17
N VAL A 20 5.03 10.78 -5.76
CA VAL A 20 5.89 9.81 -6.47
C VAL A 20 6.48 10.44 -7.72
N PHE A 21 5.69 11.22 -8.47
CA PHE A 21 6.20 11.98 -9.61
C PHE A 21 7.27 12.98 -9.19
N LEU A 22 7.02 13.73 -8.11
CA LEU A 22 8.00 14.69 -7.57
C LEU A 22 9.31 14.01 -7.17
N VAL A 23 9.24 12.87 -6.49
CA VAL A 23 10.43 12.12 -6.08
C VAL A 23 11.18 11.56 -7.28
N ARG A 24 10.48 10.97 -8.26
CA ARG A 24 11.09 10.45 -9.50
C ARG A 24 11.76 11.55 -10.31
N GLU A 25 11.10 12.70 -10.44
CA GLU A 25 11.65 13.88 -11.11
C GLU A 25 12.94 14.33 -10.41
N TYR A 26 12.93 14.37 -9.07
CA TYR A 26 14.09 14.79 -8.29
C TYR A 26 15.27 13.81 -8.46
N LEU A 27 15.03 12.50 -8.37
CA LEU A 27 16.05 11.47 -8.59
C LEU A 27 16.62 11.51 -10.02
N THR A 28 15.80 11.86 -11.00
CA THR A 28 16.21 11.93 -12.42
C THR A 28 17.03 13.18 -12.72
N ASN A 29 16.58 14.34 -12.25
CA ASN A 29 17.21 15.63 -12.54
C ASN A 29 18.42 15.90 -11.65
N LYS A 30 18.47 15.31 -10.45
CA LYS A 30 19.43 15.61 -9.39
C LYS A 30 19.92 14.32 -8.72
N PRO A 31 20.74 13.51 -9.40
CA PRO A 31 21.15 12.20 -8.90
C PRO A 31 21.99 12.27 -7.61
N ASP A 32 22.68 13.39 -7.36
CA ASP A 32 23.49 13.60 -6.15
C ASP A 32 22.69 14.17 -4.98
N ALA A 33 21.40 14.45 -5.17
CA ALA A 33 20.58 15.08 -4.16
C ALA A 33 20.05 14.04 -3.15
N GLY A 34 20.13 14.37 -1.87
CA GLY A 34 19.69 13.48 -0.80
C GLY A 34 18.18 13.54 -0.64
N ILE A 35 17.52 12.38 -0.63
CA ILE A 35 16.10 12.24 -0.30
C ILE A 35 15.96 11.42 0.97
N GLN A 36 15.21 11.94 1.94
CA GLN A 36 14.95 11.25 3.19
C GLN A 36 13.48 11.28 3.55
N PHE A 37 13.01 10.22 4.19
CA PHE A 37 11.63 10.11 4.66
C PHE A 37 11.55 10.34 6.17
N GLU A 38 10.60 11.14 6.63
CA GLU A 38 10.28 11.29 8.06
C GLU A 38 8.81 10.96 8.30
N LEU A 39 8.56 9.98 9.17
CA LEU A 39 7.26 9.74 9.75
C LEU A 39 7.08 10.64 10.98
N ARG A 40 6.01 11.44 11.00
CA ARG A 40 5.62 12.20 12.19
C ARG A 40 4.29 11.70 12.73
N ARG A 41 4.30 11.30 14.00
CA ARG A 41 3.10 10.84 14.69
C ARG A 41 3.10 11.34 16.14
N GLU A 42 2.54 12.52 16.33
CA GLU A 42 2.44 13.15 17.64
C GLU A 42 1.49 12.38 18.56
N ARG A 43 1.87 12.25 19.83
CA ARG A 43 1.00 11.71 20.86
C ARG A 43 -0.08 12.73 21.23
N ASP A 44 -1.32 12.28 21.39
CA ASP A 44 -2.45 13.09 21.80
C ASP A 44 -3.15 12.42 22.99
N GLY A 45 -2.68 12.73 24.19
CA GLY A 45 -3.14 12.08 25.42
C GLY A 45 -2.89 10.56 25.45
N LEU A 46 -3.97 9.78 25.47
CA LEU A 46 -3.95 8.30 25.45
C LEU A 46 -3.93 7.71 24.04
N THR A 47 -4.06 8.55 23.01
CA THR A 47 -4.04 8.14 21.61
C THR A 47 -2.88 8.84 20.87
N PHE A 48 -2.82 8.63 19.56
CA PHE A 48 -1.90 9.32 18.68
C PHE A 48 -2.70 10.05 17.61
N ARG A 49 -2.19 11.20 17.17
CA ARG A 49 -2.69 11.88 15.98
C ARG A 49 -2.50 10.99 14.74
N PRO A 50 -3.26 11.26 13.66
CA PRO A 50 -3.00 10.66 12.37
C PRO A 50 -1.52 10.82 11.99
N ALA A 51 -0.93 9.74 11.49
CA ALA A 51 0.44 9.74 11.02
C ALA A 51 0.57 10.64 9.80
N LYS A 52 1.69 11.36 9.71
CA LYS A 52 2.05 12.21 8.58
C LYS A 52 3.36 11.74 7.97
N MET A 53 3.44 11.82 6.66
CA MET A 53 4.63 11.56 5.88
C MET A 53 5.28 12.88 5.53
N LEU A 54 6.58 12.99 5.75
CA LEU A 54 7.41 14.10 5.29
C LEU A 54 8.51 13.52 4.40
N ILE A 55 8.77 14.19 3.29
CA ILE A 55 9.84 13.86 2.36
C ILE A 55 10.74 15.08 2.28
N HIS A 56 11.98 14.91 2.72
CA HIS A 56 13.02 15.92 2.70
C HIS A 56 13.86 15.76 1.45
N PHE A 57 13.97 16.82 0.68
CA PHE A 57 14.82 16.93 -0.49
C PHE A 57 15.97 17.87 -0.15
N SER A 58 17.21 17.41 -0.29
CA SER A 58 18.42 18.18 0.02
C SER A 58 19.31 18.31 -1.20
N GLU A 59 19.64 19.53 -1.59
CA GLU A 59 20.55 19.82 -2.70
C GLU A 59 21.36 21.07 -2.39
N HIS A 60 22.69 20.97 -2.46
CA HIS A 60 23.61 22.12 -2.36
C HIS A 60 23.36 23.09 -1.19
N GLY A 61 22.83 22.59 -0.06
CA GLY A 61 22.54 23.38 1.13
C GLY A 61 21.12 23.95 1.18
N GLU A 62 20.31 23.78 0.13
CA GLU A 62 18.88 24.05 0.14
C GLU A 62 18.08 22.80 0.50
N SER A 63 17.09 22.97 1.38
CA SER A 63 16.17 21.90 1.78
C SER A 63 14.75 22.26 1.36
N LYS A 64 14.08 21.35 0.65
CA LYS A 64 12.66 21.43 0.34
C LYS A 64 11.95 20.27 1.00
N ASP A 65 10.79 20.55 1.59
CA ASP A 65 9.98 19.53 2.24
C ASP A 65 8.65 19.35 1.51
N TYR A 66 8.23 18.10 1.36
CA TYR A 66 6.86 17.73 1.02
C TYR A 66 6.22 17.05 2.23
N SER A 67 4.96 17.35 2.54
CA SER A 67 4.24 16.70 3.63
C SER A 67 2.85 16.28 3.19
N ASP A 68 2.45 15.10 3.63
CA ASP A 68 1.11 14.57 3.42
C ASP A 68 0.65 13.73 4.62
N SER A 69 -0.62 13.34 4.61
CA SER A 69 -1.11 12.29 5.50
C SER A 69 -0.45 10.95 5.17
N TRP A 70 -0.41 10.04 6.14
CA TRP A 70 0.09 8.69 5.88
C TRP A 70 -0.74 7.99 4.81
N ASP A 71 -0.04 7.53 3.78
CA ASP A 71 -0.60 6.81 2.63
C ASP A 71 0.26 5.58 2.34
N SER A 72 -0.36 4.40 2.37
CA SER A 72 0.32 3.11 2.19
C SER A 72 0.93 2.95 0.79
N GLU A 73 0.28 3.53 -0.24
CA GLU A 73 0.68 3.40 -1.64
C GLU A 73 1.89 4.28 -1.94
N LEU A 74 1.85 5.54 -1.47
CA LEU A 74 3.00 6.42 -1.48
C LEU A 74 4.16 5.77 -0.72
N ASN A 75 3.92 5.28 0.49
CA ASN A 75 4.94 4.65 1.30
C ASN A 75 5.60 3.47 0.59
N ARG A 76 4.80 2.59 -0.03
CA ARG A 76 5.31 1.46 -0.82
C ARG A 76 6.20 1.93 -1.96
N SER A 77 5.77 2.94 -2.70
CA SER A 77 6.53 3.52 -3.81
C SER A 77 7.88 4.09 -3.34
N LEU A 78 7.92 4.75 -2.18
CA LEU A 78 9.17 5.25 -1.59
C LEU A 78 10.13 4.11 -1.21
N ILE A 79 9.62 3.00 -0.67
CA ILE A 79 10.44 1.80 -0.37
C ILE A 79 10.99 1.18 -1.66
N GLU A 80 10.16 1.05 -2.69
CA GLU A 80 10.56 0.51 -3.99
C GLU A 80 11.64 1.39 -4.66
N MET A 81 11.62 2.70 -4.40
CA MET A 81 12.68 3.64 -4.81
C MET A 81 13.91 3.63 -3.90
N GLY A 82 13.96 2.79 -2.87
CA GLY A 82 15.10 2.67 -1.95
C GLY A 82 15.22 3.81 -0.94
N ILE A 83 14.15 4.58 -0.71
CA ILE A 83 14.16 5.73 0.21
C ILE A 83 13.91 5.25 1.63
N CYS A 84 14.95 5.34 2.45
CA CYS A 84 14.92 5.03 3.88
C CYS A 84 14.41 6.23 4.71
N ALA A 85 13.93 5.93 5.92
CA ALA A 85 13.65 6.97 6.89
C ALA A 85 14.92 7.68 7.37
N ILE A 86 14.76 8.89 7.90
CA ILE A 86 15.84 9.74 8.45
C ILE A 86 16.63 9.06 9.58
N SER A 87 16.04 8.07 10.26
CA SER A 87 16.68 7.35 11.35
C SER A 87 16.12 5.94 11.51
N ILE A 88 16.88 5.07 12.20
CA ILE A 88 16.46 3.70 12.47
C ILE A 88 15.18 3.62 13.30
N ASP A 89 15.00 4.54 14.26
CA ASP A 89 13.80 4.55 15.10
C ASP A 89 12.58 5.01 14.30
N ASN A 90 12.76 5.94 13.37
CA ASN A 90 11.70 6.36 12.46
C ASN A 90 11.34 5.24 11.47
N GLU A 91 12.33 4.47 10.98
CA GLU A 91 12.09 3.30 10.14
C GLU A 91 11.34 2.19 10.91
N LYS A 92 11.62 2.00 12.21
CA LYS A 92 10.85 1.07 13.05
C LYS A 92 9.38 1.50 13.17
N GLU A 93 9.12 2.79 13.37
CA GLU A 93 7.75 3.30 13.43
C GLU A 93 7.02 3.14 12.09
N ARG A 94 7.70 3.45 10.99
CA ARG A 94 7.23 3.23 9.61
C ARG A 94 6.86 1.77 9.40
N PHE A 95 7.75 0.85 9.77
CA PHE A 95 7.50 -0.58 9.70
C PHE A 95 6.33 -1.02 10.57
N GLY A 96 6.19 -0.47 11.77
CA GLY A 96 5.06 -0.73 12.66
C GLY A 96 3.71 -0.31 12.06
N LEU A 97 3.66 0.83 11.35
CA LEU A 97 2.48 1.26 10.62
C LEU A 97 2.14 0.30 9.46
N ILE A 98 3.14 -0.10 8.68
CA ILE A 98 2.98 -1.09 7.60
C ILE A 98 2.40 -2.39 8.16
N LEU A 99 2.98 -2.93 9.23
CA LEU A 99 2.48 -4.15 9.87
C LEU A 99 1.04 -4.01 10.34
N ARG A 100 0.70 -2.87 10.95
CA ARG A 100 -0.67 -2.58 11.39
C ARG A 100 -1.64 -2.65 10.21
N GLU A 101 -1.31 -2.04 9.08
CA GLU A 101 -2.17 -2.02 7.88
C GLU A 101 -2.26 -3.35 7.14
N MET A 102 -1.22 -4.18 7.26
CA MET A 102 -1.23 -5.55 6.75
C MET A 102 -2.11 -6.47 7.60
N LEU A 103 -2.15 -6.24 8.92
CA LEU A 103 -2.92 -7.04 9.88
C LEU A 103 -4.33 -6.51 10.11
N GLU A 104 -4.63 -5.29 9.67
CA GLU A 104 -5.97 -4.72 9.71
C GLU A 104 -6.90 -5.55 8.83
N LYS A 105 -8.02 -6.01 9.40
CA LYS A 105 -8.96 -6.88 8.69
C LYS A 105 -9.43 -6.19 7.41
N LEU A 106 -9.44 -6.94 6.29
CA LEU A 106 -9.95 -6.46 4.99
C LEU A 106 -11.33 -5.80 5.07
N GLU A 107 -12.16 -6.24 6.02
CA GLU A 107 -13.50 -5.70 6.31
C GLU A 107 -13.49 -4.22 6.73
N ILE A 108 -12.42 -3.75 7.36
CA ILE A 108 -12.25 -2.36 7.82
C ILE A 108 -11.65 -1.51 6.69
N LYS A 109 -10.73 -2.07 5.91
CA LYS A 109 -9.99 -1.38 4.84
C LYS A 109 -10.85 -1.04 3.62
N ALA A 110 -11.92 -1.80 3.37
CA ALA A 110 -12.80 -1.63 2.22
C ALA A 110 -13.95 -0.61 2.44
N GLY A 111 -14.12 -0.05 3.64
CA GLY A 111 -15.17 0.94 3.92
C GLY A 111 -16.62 0.45 3.81
N GLU A 112 -16.86 -0.73 3.24
CA GLU A 112 -18.19 -1.35 3.15
C GLU A 112 -18.15 -2.84 3.48
N PRO A 113 -19.13 -3.35 4.26
CA PRO A 113 -19.27 -4.78 4.56
C PRO A 113 -19.77 -5.63 3.35
N SER A 114 -19.69 -5.12 2.12
CA SER A 114 -20.40 -5.65 0.95
C SER A 114 -19.53 -6.51 0.01
N LEU A 115 -18.21 -6.31 -0.06
CA LEU A 115 -17.39 -7.00 -1.07
C LEU A 115 -17.13 -8.47 -0.73
N PHE A 116 -16.81 -8.79 0.53
CA PHE A 116 -16.61 -10.18 0.94
C PHE A 116 -17.91 -10.98 0.83
N SER A 117 -19.04 -10.39 1.22
CA SER A 117 -20.36 -11.03 1.09
C SER A 117 -20.74 -11.24 -0.38
N THR A 118 -20.45 -10.30 -1.28
CA THR A 118 -20.76 -10.44 -2.71
C THR A 118 -19.93 -11.53 -3.40
N ILE A 119 -18.61 -11.56 -3.15
CA ILE A 119 -17.71 -12.59 -3.71
C ILE A 119 -18.03 -13.96 -3.11
N PHE A 120 -18.28 -14.05 -1.80
CA PHE A 120 -18.62 -15.30 -1.14
C PHE A 120 -19.98 -15.85 -1.58
N ILE A 121 -20.99 -14.99 -1.79
CA ILE A 121 -22.29 -15.38 -2.36
C ILE A 121 -22.11 -15.86 -3.81
N ASP A 122 -21.26 -15.24 -4.62
CA ASP A 122 -21.05 -15.65 -6.01
C ASP A 122 -20.34 -17.02 -6.09
N ILE A 123 -19.38 -17.27 -5.20
CA ILE A 123 -18.71 -18.58 -5.04
C ILE A 123 -19.70 -19.65 -4.56
N LEU A 124 -20.55 -19.35 -3.57
CA LEU A 124 -21.56 -20.28 -3.07
C LEU A 124 -22.65 -20.60 -4.11
N LYS A 125 -23.07 -19.61 -4.91
CA LYS A 125 -24.01 -19.81 -6.03
C LYS A 125 -23.41 -20.70 -7.11
N LYS A 126 -22.12 -20.52 -7.44
CA LYS A 126 -21.40 -21.35 -8.41
C LYS A 126 -21.20 -22.79 -7.94
N GLN A 127 -21.01 -23.02 -6.63
CA GLN A 127 -20.85 -24.38 -6.10
C GLN A 127 -22.16 -25.16 -5.94
N ARG A 128 -23.33 -24.50 -5.90
CA ARG A 128 -24.62 -25.16 -5.62
C ARG A 128 -25.56 -25.32 -6.82
N LEU A 129 -25.05 -25.37 -8.06
CA LEU A 129 -25.90 -25.63 -9.24
C LEU A 129 -25.23 -26.54 -10.28
N TRP A 130 -25.00 -27.83 -9.95
CA TRP A 130 -25.27 -28.92 -10.90
C TRP A 130 -25.41 -30.32 -10.25
N LYS A 131 -26.41 -30.51 -9.39
CA LYS A 131 -26.96 -31.85 -9.09
C LYS A 131 -28.49 -31.81 -9.18
N LYS A 132 -28.99 -31.71 -10.41
CA LYS A 132 -30.34 -32.17 -10.76
C LYS A 132 -30.36 -32.67 -12.19
N LYS A 133 -29.65 -33.78 -12.45
CA LYS A 133 -29.94 -34.62 -13.62
C LYS A 133 -31.11 -35.54 -13.26
N ARG A 134 -32.26 -35.17 -13.80
CA ARG A 134 -33.49 -35.95 -14.07
C ARG A 134 -33.39 -37.45 -13.72
N ASN A 135 -34.13 -37.86 -12.69
CA ASN A 135 -34.80 -39.17 -12.70
C ASN A 135 -36.21 -38.95 -13.28
N SER A 136 -36.34 -39.16 -14.58
CA SER A 136 -37.59 -39.41 -15.30
C SER A 136 -37.23 -40.29 -16.50
N GLY A 137 -37.68 -41.53 -16.64
CA GLY A 137 -38.46 -42.39 -15.78
C GLY A 137 -38.13 -43.85 -16.15
N LYS A 138 -38.45 -44.76 -15.24
CA LYS A 138 -38.69 -46.17 -15.56
C LYS A 138 -40.21 -46.35 -15.62
N THR A 139 -40.65 -46.92 -16.74
CA THR A 139 -41.71 -47.92 -17.00
C THR A 139 -42.43 -47.55 -18.29
#